data_AF-A0A5K3FU64-F1
#
_entry.id   AF-A0A5K3FU64-F1
#
_cell.length_a   1.000
_cell.length_b   1.000
_cell.length_c   1.000
_cell.angle_alpha   90.00
_cell.angle_beta   90.00
_cell.angle_gamma   90.00
#
_symmetry.space_group_name_H-M   'P 1'
#
loop_
_entity.id
_entity.type
_entity.pdbx_description
1 polymer ?
#
loop_
_entity_poly.entity_id
_entity_poly.type
_entity_poly.pdbx_seq_one_letter_code
_entity_poly.pdbx_strand_id
1 'polypeptide(L)' 'MLKIIYLLTLLWWAEARSPTDVERNQIVEMLTTSREQVDPPARNMMLMEYSDDLENLAQKWLKNCSGQLVNETIHPEYKE' A
#
# COMPACT_ATOMS: atom_id res chain seq x y z
N MET A 1 5.15 8.98 -35.68
CA MET A 1 4.89 10.28 -35.01
C MET A 1 3.51 10.29 -34.35
N LEU A 2 2.40 10.44 -35.07
CA LEU A 2 1.05 10.55 -34.48
C LEU A 2 0.64 9.35 -33.58
N LYS A 3 0.92 8.12 -34.03
CA LYS A 3 0.63 6.90 -33.25
C LYS A 3 1.40 6.83 -31.92
N ILE A 4 2.65 7.32 -31.90
CA ILE A 4 3.47 7.37 -30.68
C ILE A 4 2.91 8.42 -29.72
N ILE A 5 2.45 9.56 -30.24
CA ILE A 5 1.80 10.61 -29.44
C ILE A 5 0.55 10.06 -28.76
N TYR A 6 -0.31 9.34 -29.48
CA TYR A 6 -1.50 8.70 -28.88
C TYR A 6 -1.15 7.70 -27.77
N LEU A 7 -0.12 6.87 -27.96
CA LEU A 7 0.31 5.92 -26.94
C LEU A 7 0.88 6.62 -25.69
N LEU A 8 1.66 7.70 -25.88
CA LEU A 8 2.20 8.50 -24.78
C LEU A 8 1.09 9.22 -23.99
N THR A 9 0.04 9.70 -24.67
CA THR A 9 -1.10 10.32 -23.97
C THR A 9 -1.90 9.33 -23.12
N LEU A 10 -1.98 8.05 -23.53
CA LEU A 10 -2.70 7.02 -22.78
C LEU A 10 -1.92 6.58 -21.53
N LEU A 11 -0.59 6.53 -21.61
CA LEU A 11 0.29 6.16 -20.50
C LEU A 11 0.28 7.19 -19.36
N TRP A 12 -0.07 8.45 -19.64
CA TRP A 12 -0.09 9.54 -18.65
C TRP A 12 -1.20 9.37 -17.59
N TRP A 13 -2.25 8.60 -17.88
CA TRP A 13 -3.40 8.44 -16.97
C TRP A 13 -3.24 7.29 -15.96
N ALA A 14 -2.15 6.53 -16.04
CA ALA A 14 -1.86 5.46 -15.10
C ALA A 14 -1.13 6.02 -13.86
N GLU A 15 -1.88 6.71 -12.99
CA GLU A 15 -1.34 7.18 -11.71
C GLU A 15 -1.83 6.30 -10.56
N ALA A 16 -0.90 5.77 -9.76
CA ALA A 16 -1.21 5.15 -8.49
C ALA A 16 -1.51 6.24 -7.46
N ARG A 17 -2.79 6.54 -7.27
CA ARG A 17 -3.28 7.48 -6.24
C ARG A 17 -3.26 6.85 -4.85
N SER A 18 -3.10 7.66 -3.80
CA SER A 18 -3.35 7.22 -2.43
C SER A 18 -4.78 6.73 -2.25
N PRO A 19 -5.02 5.83 -1.28
CA PRO A 19 -6.35 5.53 -0.80
C PRO A 19 -7.08 6.79 -0.32
N THR A 20 -8.36 6.89 -0.63
CA THR A 20 -9.30 7.85 -0.01
C THR A 20 -9.66 7.42 1.40
N ASP A 21 -10.23 8.31 2.21
CA ASP A 21 -10.65 7.97 3.58
C ASP A 21 -11.62 6.77 3.64
N VAL A 22 -12.49 6.63 2.64
CA VAL A 22 -13.37 5.46 2.51
C VAL A 22 -12.56 4.19 2.25
N GLU A 23 -11.60 4.25 1.33
CA GLU A 23 -10.72 3.11 1.00
C GLU A 23 -9.82 2.75 2.19
N ARG A 24 -9.30 3.74 2.94
CA ARG A 24 -8.52 3.52 4.18
C ARG A 24 -9.33 2.77 5.22
N ASN A 25 -10.58 3.17 5.44
CA ASN A 25 -11.49 2.49 6.36
C ASN A 25 -11.78 1.05 5.89
N GLN A 26 -12.01 0.85 4.59
CA GLN A 26 -12.21 -0.49 4.02
C GLN A 26 -10.99 -1.40 4.18
N ILE A 27 -9.77 -0.86 4.03
CA ILE A 27 -8.53 -1.61 4.27
C ILE A 27 -8.47 -2.11 5.72
N VAL A 28 -8.73 -1.22 6.69
CA VAL A 28 -8.71 -1.58 8.12
C VAL A 28 -9.80 -2.61 8.45
N GLU A 29 -11.01 -2.44 7.93
CA GLU A 29 -12.13 -3.36 8.15
C GLU A 29 -11.83 -4.75 7.58
N MET A 30 -11.30 -4.82 6.35
CA MET A 30 -10.93 -6.09 5.70
C MET A 30 -9.85 -6.82 6.50
N LEU A 31 -8.80 -6.11 6.94
CA LEU A 31 -7.71 -6.69 7.72
C LEU A 31 -8.18 -7.13 9.11
N THR A 32 -9.03 -6.34 9.76
CA THR A 32 -9.61 -6.67 11.06
C THR A 32 -10.45 -7.93 10.97
N THR A 33 -11.37 -8.01 10.00
CA THR A 33 -12.21 -9.19 9.76
C THR A 33 -11.35 -10.44 9.52
N SER A 34 -10.29 -10.30 8.73
CA SER A 34 -9.36 -11.41 8.45
C SER A 34 -8.61 -11.86 9.70
N ARG A 35 -8.22 -10.92 10.57
CA ARG A 35 -7.49 -11.19 11.83
C ARG A 35 -8.38 -11.77 12.92
N GLU A 36 -9.67 -11.45 12.93
CA GLU A 36 -10.66 -12.02 13.84
C GLU A 36 -10.95 -13.49 13.55
N GLN A 37 -10.84 -13.90 12.28
CA GLN A 37 -11.23 -15.23 11.79
C GLN A 37 -10.06 -16.23 11.71
N VAL A 38 -8.90 -15.91 12.28
CA VAL A 38 -7.73 -16.79 12.24
C VAL A 38 -7.96 -18.11 12.96
N ASP A 39 -7.41 -19.20 12.41
CA ASP A 39 -7.42 -20.54 13.00
C ASP A 39 -5.97 -21.06 13.15
N PRO A 40 -5.50 -21.39 14.36
CA PRO A 40 -6.23 -21.38 15.64
C PRO A 40 -6.57 -19.96 16.15
N PRO A 41 -7.62 -19.82 16.99
CA PRO A 41 -7.99 -18.51 17.56
C PRO A 41 -6.85 -17.87 18.33
N ALA A 42 -6.58 -16.59 18.05
CA ALA A 42 -5.58 -15.81 18.74
C ALA A 42 -6.15 -15.13 19.99
N ARG A 43 -5.46 -15.25 21.14
CA ARG A 43 -5.87 -14.67 22.42
C ARG A 43 -5.66 -13.15 22.52
N ASN A 44 -4.70 -12.59 21.78
CA ASN A 44 -4.20 -11.23 21.95
C ASN A 44 -3.94 -10.55 20.60
N MET A 45 -4.83 -10.76 19.63
CA MET A 45 -4.75 -10.10 18.34
C MET A 45 -5.05 -8.61 18.50
N MET A 46 -4.05 -7.75 18.25
CA MET A 46 -4.22 -6.30 18.37
C MET A 46 -5.12 -5.75 17.26
N LEU A 47 -5.97 -4.78 17.58
CA LEU A 47 -6.75 -4.03 16.61
C LEU A 47 -5.81 -3.18 15.74
N MET A 48 -6.07 -3.12 14.44
CA MET A 48 -5.30 -2.31 13.51
C MET A 48 -5.89 -0.90 13.41
N GLU A 49 -5.01 0.09 13.36
CA GLU A 49 -5.36 1.48 13.03
C GLU A 49 -4.62 1.89 11.76
N TYR A 50 -5.24 2.76 10.97
CA TYR A 50 -4.59 3.31 9.78
C TYR A 50 -3.52 4.33 10.20
N SER A 51 -2.34 4.27 9.57
CA SER A 51 -1.25 5.21 9.82
C SER A 51 -0.86 5.93 8.54
N ASP A 52 -1.00 7.26 8.55
CA ASP A 52 -0.58 8.11 7.44
C ASP A 52 0.95 8.03 7.23
N ASP A 53 1.72 7.83 8.30
CA ASP A 53 3.17 7.68 8.21
C ASP A 53 3.55 6.39 7.46
N LEU A 54 2.85 5.28 7.74
CA LEU A 54 3.06 4.02 7.01
C LEU A 54 2.58 4.11 5.56
N GLU A 55 1.47 4.80 5.29
CA GLU A 55 1.03 5.09 3.91
C GLU A 55 2.11 5.86 3.15
N ASN A 56 2.67 6.92 3.75
CA ASN A 56 3.70 7.74 3.13
C ASN A 56 4.97 6.93 2.80
N LEU A 57 5.38 6.02 3.70
CA LEU A 57 6.48 5.10 3.44
C LEU A 57 6.14 4.14 2.28
N ALA A 58 4.96 3.52 2.30
CA ALA A 58 4.53 2.64 1.22
C ALA A 58 4.50 3.36 -0.14
N GLN A 59 3.95 4.57 -0.19
CA GLN A 59 3.95 5.40 -1.40
C GLN A 59 5.37 5.73 -1.88
N LYS A 60 6.27 6.10 -0.96
CA LYS A 60 7.67 6.39 -1.29
C LYS A 60 8.35 5.18 -1.94
N TRP A 61 8.11 3.97 -1.42
CA TRP A 61 8.66 2.75 -2.01
C TRP A 61 8.03 2.42 -3.36
N LEU A 62 6.69 2.45 -3.45
CA LEU A 62 5.96 2.06 -4.66
C LEU A 62 6.23 2.97 -5.86
N LYS A 63 6.68 4.22 -5.64
CA LYS A 63 7.17 5.11 -6.71
C LYS A 63 8.35 4.55 -7.51
N ASN A 64 9.10 3.59 -6.95
CA ASN A 64 10.17 2.88 -7.67
C ASN A 64 9.62 1.89 -8.70
N CYS A 65 8.32 1.56 -8.65
CA CYS A 65 7.68 0.54 -9.50
C CYS A 65 8.42 -0.81 -9.48
N SER A 66 9.11 -1.11 -8.37
CA SER A 66 9.84 -2.35 -8.17
C SER A 66 8.94 -3.40 -7.52
N GLY A 67 8.95 -4.62 -8.05
CA GLY A 67 8.30 -5.77 -7.41
C GLY A 67 9.11 -6.36 -6.26
N GLN A 68 10.26 -5.78 -5.91
CA GLN A 68 11.10 -6.24 -4.81
C GLN A 68 10.60 -5.69 -3.48
N LEU A 69 10.72 -6.51 -2.43
CA LEU A 69 10.49 -6.07 -1.06
C LEU A 69 11.60 -5.11 -0.62
N VAL A 70 11.27 -4.24 0.34
CA VAL A 70 12.22 -3.32 0.95
C VAL A 70 13.30 -4.13 1.67
N ASN A 71 14.56 -3.74 1.50
CA ASN A 71 15.64 -4.21 2.36
C ASN A 71 15.85 -3.21 3.50
N GLU A 72 15.34 -3.53 4.69
CA GLU A 72 15.40 -2.69 5.88
C GLU A 72 16.84 -2.38 6.35
N THR A 73 17.82 -3.22 5.99
CA THR A 73 19.23 -2.96 6.31
C THR A 73 19.78 -1.79 5.50
N ILE A 74 19.26 -1.61 4.28
CA ILE A 74 19.66 -0.53 3.36
C ILE A 74 18.77 0.69 3.57
N HIS A 75 17.50 0.47 3.92
CA HIS A 75 16.50 1.52 4.12
C HIS A 75 15.94 1.47 5.56
N PRO A 76 16.69 2.01 6.55
CA PRO A 76 16.32 1.92 7.96
C PRO A 76 15.04 2.71 8.29
N GLU A 77 14.59 3.62 7.42
CA GLU A 77 13.34 4.34 7.61
C GLU A 77 12.08 3.46 7.45
N TYR A 78 12.23 2.22 6.96
CA TYR A 78 11.16 1.23 6.85
C TYR A 78 11.23 0.17 7.95
N LYS A 79 12.10 0.36 8.94
CA LYS A 79 12.24 -0.56 10.07
C LYS A 79 11.14 -0.28 11.10
N GLU A 80 10.45 -1.34 11.52
CA GLU A 80 9.49 -1.32 12.64
C GLU A 80 10.17 -1.14 14.01
#